data_AF-A0A7S1JWU9-F1
#
_entry.id   AF-A0A7S1JWU9-F1
#
_cell.length_a   1.000
_cell.length_b   1.000
_cell.length_c   1.000
_cell.angle_alpha   90.00
_cell.angle_beta   90.00
_cell.angle_gamma   90.00
#
_symmetry.space_group_name_H-M   'P 1'
#
loop_
_entity.id
_entity.type
_entity.pdbx_description
1 polymer ?
#
loop_
_entity_poly.entity_id
_entity_poly.type
_entity_poly.pdbx_seq_one_letter_code
_entity_poly.pdbx_strand_id
1 'polypeptide(L)'
;DEASGFQKSLSRNAHVSLWLNEHYPTHEATCDPNIFHGMCHRLDRFTSGPLLVGKTYDAYIHMRLQFDAKLVEKHYTALVHGHVPPPSKDATHHVCDKRIRTVKL
;
A
#
# COMPACT_ATOMS: atom_id res chain seq x y z
N ASP A 1 6.57 1.28 -32.02
CA ASP A 1 5.17 1.71 -31.83
C ASP A 1 4.57 1.28 -30.50
N GLU A 2 5.18 1.65 -29.36
CA GLU A 2 4.60 1.49 -28.02
C GLU A 2 5.18 2.56 -27.07
N ALA A 3 4.78 3.82 -27.22
CA ALA A 3 5.20 4.88 -26.29
C ALA A 3 4.19 6.05 -26.19
N SER A 4 2.93 5.87 -26.59
CA SER A 4 1.94 6.96 -26.65
C SER A 4 0.84 6.90 -25.57
N GLY A 5 0.90 5.96 -24.63
CA GLY A 5 -0.20 5.73 -23.67
C GLY A 5 -0.12 6.42 -22.31
N PHE A 6 1.00 7.04 -21.93
CA PHE A 6 1.26 7.39 -20.51
C PHE A 6 0.99 8.86 -20.13
N GLN A 7 0.30 9.64 -20.97
CA GLN A 7 0.02 11.05 -20.69
C GLN A 7 -1.48 11.38 -20.75
N LYS A 8 -2.27 10.74 -19.87
CA LYS A 8 -3.48 11.38 -19.36
C LYS A 8 -3.11 12.09 -18.06
N SER A 9 -3.19 13.41 -18.06
CA SER A 9 -2.92 14.23 -16.87
C SER A 9 -3.91 13.83 -15.77
N LEU A 10 -3.43 13.05 -14.80
CA LEU A 10 -4.15 12.84 -13.55
C LEU A 10 -4.37 14.22 -12.94
N SER A 11 -5.63 14.61 -12.76
CA SER A 11 -5.97 15.87 -12.09
C SER A 11 -5.24 15.90 -10.74
N ARG A 12 -4.86 17.10 -10.26
CA ARG A 12 -4.12 17.28 -8.98
C ARG A 12 -4.76 16.61 -7.75
N ASN A 13 -5.99 16.08 -7.87
CA ASN A 13 -6.74 15.38 -6.84
C ASN A 13 -7.08 13.92 -7.22
N ALA A 14 -6.32 13.29 -8.12
CA ALA A 14 -6.55 11.89 -8.48
C ALA A 14 -6.20 10.96 -7.30
N HIS A 15 -7.24 10.35 -6.72
CA HIS A 15 -7.11 9.29 -5.73
C HIS A 15 -6.93 7.94 -6.42
N VAL A 16 -6.17 7.04 -5.81
CA VAL A 16 -5.96 5.68 -6.31
C VAL A 16 -7.28 4.94 -6.53
N SER A 17 -8.29 5.20 -5.69
CA SER A 17 -9.65 4.68 -5.86
C SER A 17 -10.27 4.99 -7.22
N LEU A 18 -10.17 6.24 -7.67
CA LEU A 18 -10.71 6.66 -8.98
C LEU A 18 -9.92 6.02 -10.11
N TRP A 19 -8.59 5.95 -9.96
CA TRP A 19 -7.71 5.30 -10.94
C TRP A 19 -8.05 3.81 -11.10
N LEU A 20 -8.34 3.11 -10.00
CA LEU A 20 -8.73 1.70 -10.03
C LEU A 20 -10.02 1.46 -10.82
N ASN A 21 -11.04 2.27 -10.60
CA ASN A 21 -12.29 2.16 -11.35
C ASN A 21 -12.10 2.44 -12.86
N GLU A 22 -11.26 3.40 -13.23
CA GLU A 22 -10.98 3.72 -14.64
C GLU A 22 -10.18 2.61 -15.34
N HIS A 23 -9.22 1.99 -14.65
CA HIS A 23 -8.27 1.04 -15.27
C HIS A 23 -8.67 -0.43 -15.12
N TYR A 24 -9.54 -0.75 -14.16
CA TYR A 24 -10.06 -2.11 -13.91
C TYR A 24 -11.59 -2.16 -13.90
N PRO A 25 -12.30 -1.62 -14.92
CA PRO A 25 -13.76 -1.51 -14.91
C PRO A 25 -14.51 -2.84 -15.01
N THR A 26 -13.81 -3.95 -15.21
CA THR A 26 -14.39 -5.30 -15.33
C THR A 26 -14.29 -6.13 -14.06
N HIS A 27 -13.59 -5.63 -13.04
CA HIS A 27 -13.43 -6.35 -11.78
C HIS A 27 -14.45 -5.83 -10.77
N GLU A 28 -15.26 -6.74 -10.22
CA GLU A 28 -16.42 -6.42 -9.39
C GLU A 28 -16.10 -5.48 -8.22
N ALA A 29 -15.00 -5.76 -7.51
CA ALA A 29 -14.69 -5.00 -6.29
C ALA A 29 -14.09 -3.62 -6.60
N THR A 30 -13.40 -3.44 -7.73
CA THR A 30 -12.83 -2.14 -8.11
C THR A 30 -13.88 -1.17 -8.65
N CYS A 31 -15.05 -1.66 -9.05
CA CYS A 31 -16.17 -0.84 -9.51
C CYS A 31 -17.12 -0.43 -8.40
N ASP A 32 -16.99 -0.98 -7.20
CA ASP A 32 -17.87 -0.71 -6.08
C ASP A 32 -17.30 0.38 -5.16
N PRO A 33 -17.88 1.60 -5.17
CA PRO A 33 -17.41 2.68 -4.31
C PRO A 33 -17.68 2.43 -2.82
N ASN A 34 -18.62 1.55 -2.46
CA ASN A 34 -18.98 1.28 -1.06
C ASN A 34 -17.89 0.51 -0.31
N ILE A 35 -17.04 -0.23 -1.03
CA ILE A 35 -15.88 -0.95 -0.48
C ILE A 35 -14.55 -0.28 -0.84
N PHE A 36 -14.58 1.03 -1.08
CA PHE A 36 -13.40 1.81 -1.49
C PHE A 36 -12.68 1.20 -2.71
N HIS A 37 -13.43 0.70 -3.69
CA HIS A 37 -12.88 0.10 -4.91
C HIS A 37 -11.93 -1.08 -4.62
N GLY A 38 -12.23 -1.88 -3.60
CA GLY A 38 -11.47 -3.07 -3.24
C GLY A 38 -10.16 -2.79 -2.49
N MET A 39 -9.87 -1.54 -2.11
CA MET A 39 -8.65 -1.22 -1.36
C MET A 39 -8.68 -1.83 0.05
N CYS A 40 -7.72 -2.72 0.34
CA CYS A 40 -7.70 -3.48 1.59
C CYS A 40 -6.98 -2.75 2.73
N HIS A 41 -6.05 -1.84 2.40
CA HIS A 41 -5.32 -1.00 3.34
C HIS A 41 -4.99 0.36 2.69
N ARG A 42 -4.30 1.23 3.42
CA ARG A 42 -3.81 2.52 2.90
C ARG A 42 -2.30 2.61 2.95
N LEU A 43 -1.77 3.55 2.19
CA LEU A 43 -0.40 4.03 2.24
C LEU A 43 -0.46 5.55 2.39
N ASP A 44 0.38 6.14 3.25
CA ASP A 44 0.37 7.59 3.45
C ASP A 44 0.90 8.32 2.21
N ARG A 45 0.46 9.58 2.00
CA ARG A 45 0.71 10.34 0.77
C ARG A 45 2.19 10.42 0.36
N PHE A 46 3.09 10.52 1.33
CA PHE A 46 4.53 10.65 1.10
C PHE A 46 5.30 9.36 1.37
N THR A 47 4.59 8.23 1.42
CA THR A 47 5.17 6.91 1.58
C THR A 47 4.99 6.16 0.27
N SER A 48 6.09 5.63 -0.27
CA SER A 48 6.06 4.71 -1.40
C SER A 48 5.95 3.27 -0.90
N GLY A 49 5.48 2.37 -1.76
CA GLY A 49 5.34 0.97 -1.42
C GLY A 49 4.16 0.30 -2.09
N PRO A 50 3.96 -1.00 -1.83
CA PRO A 50 2.85 -1.77 -2.37
C PRO A 50 1.52 -1.36 -1.74
N LEU A 51 0.47 -1.38 -2.54
CA LEU A 51 -0.93 -1.24 -2.12
C LEU A 51 -1.72 -2.45 -2.64
N LEU A 52 -2.35 -3.20 -1.73
CA LEU A 52 -3.14 -4.39 -2.07
C LEU A 52 -4.61 -4.02 -2.30
N VAL A 53 -5.15 -4.56 -3.40
CA VAL A 53 -6.52 -4.33 -3.87
C VAL A 53 -7.17 -5.67 -4.21
N GLY A 54 -8.33 -5.94 -3.63
CA GLY A 54 -9.19 -7.05 -4.00
C GLY A 54 -9.85 -6.79 -5.34
N LYS A 55 -9.60 -7.67 -6.31
CA LYS A 55 -10.29 -7.65 -7.60
C LYS A 55 -11.70 -8.22 -7.53
N THR A 56 -11.90 -9.17 -6.63
CA THR A 56 -13.19 -9.81 -6.33
C THR A 56 -13.65 -9.46 -4.93
N TYR A 57 -14.95 -9.57 -4.66
CA TYR A 57 -15.52 -9.38 -3.32
C TYR A 57 -14.93 -10.38 -2.33
N ASP A 58 -14.83 -11.65 -2.72
CA ASP A 58 -14.22 -12.69 -1.87
C ASP A 58 -12.78 -12.34 -1.52
N ALA A 59 -11.96 -11.94 -2.50
CA ALA A 59 -10.57 -11.56 -2.25
C ALA A 59 -10.47 -10.34 -1.34
N TYR A 60 -11.33 -9.33 -1.54
CA TYR A 60 -11.41 -8.15 -0.67
C TYR A 60 -11.72 -8.53 0.77
N ILE A 61 -12.77 -9.35 0.99
CA ILE A 61 -13.19 -9.79 2.33
C ILE A 61 -12.08 -10.61 2.99
N HIS A 62 -11.52 -11.61 2.28
CA HIS A 62 -10.44 -12.45 2.82
C HIS A 62 -9.18 -11.66 3.19
N MET A 63 -8.78 -10.69 2.36
CA MET A 63 -7.64 -9.84 2.69
C MET A 63 -7.95 -8.94 3.88
N ARG A 64 -9.15 -8.36 3.93
CA ARG A 64 -9.55 -7.49 5.05
C ARG A 64 -9.52 -8.24 6.38
N LEU A 65 -10.04 -9.47 6.42
CA LEU A 65 -9.96 -10.34 7.59
C LEU A 65 -8.51 -10.60 8.02
N GLN A 66 -7.57 -10.79 7.09
CA GLN A 66 -6.15 -10.97 7.42
C GLN A 66 -5.51 -9.69 7.99
N PHE A 67 -5.87 -8.53 7.45
CA PHE A 67 -5.45 -7.23 8.00
C PHE A 67 -5.99 -7.02 9.41
N ASP A 68 -7.28 -7.29 9.64
CA ASP A 68 -7.93 -7.14 10.94
C ASP A 68 -7.38 -8.14 11.97
N ALA A 69 -7.07 -9.37 11.55
CA ALA A 69 -6.43 -10.40 12.36
C ALA A 69 -4.91 -10.20 12.56
N LYS A 70 -4.32 -9.13 11.99
CA LYS A 70 -2.88 -8.82 12.05
C LYS A 70 -1.98 -9.97 11.56
N LEU A 71 -2.44 -10.71 10.56
CA LEU A 71 -1.69 -11.80 9.93
C LEU A 71 -0.77 -11.31 8.80
N VAL A 72 -0.98 -10.09 8.31
CA VAL A 72 -0.19 -9.48 7.25
C VAL A 72 1.07 -8.84 7.83
N GLU A 73 2.24 -9.37 7.48
CA GLU A 73 3.53 -8.76 7.81
C GLU A 73 3.87 -7.64 6.83
N LYS A 74 4.18 -6.44 7.34
CA LYS A 74 4.57 -5.31 6.48
C LYS A 74 5.97 -4.86 6.82
N HIS A 75 6.82 -4.72 5.81
CA HIS A 75 8.20 -4.27 5.95
C HIS A 75 8.41 -2.98 5.16
N TYR A 76 8.91 -1.94 5.83
CA TYR A 76 9.14 -0.62 5.24
C TYR A 76 10.60 -0.25 5.35
N THR A 77 11.16 0.33 4.30
CA THR A 77 12.51 0.89 4.33
C THR A 77 12.41 2.41 4.46
N ALA A 78 13.09 2.96 5.45
CA ALA A 78 13.11 4.40 5.73
C ALA A 78 14.54 4.92 5.94
N LEU A 79 14.78 6.14 5.45
CA LEU A 79 15.94 6.94 5.82
C LEU A 79 15.54 7.84 7.00
N VAL A 80 16.32 7.82 8.08
CA VAL A 80 16.00 8.57 9.30
C VAL A 80 17.07 9.58 9.66
N HIS A 81 16.67 10.63 10.37
CA HIS A 81 17.60 11.62 10.91
C HIS A 81 18.22 11.10 12.22
N GLY A 82 19.55 11.27 12.36
CA GLY A 82 20.28 10.93 13.59
C GLY A 82 20.72 9.47 13.69
N HIS A 83 21.24 9.10 14.86
CA HIS A 83 21.72 7.75 15.13
C HIS A 83 20.64 6.92 15.84
N VAL A 84 20.17 5.87 15.18
CA VAL A 84 19.18 4.95 15.78
C VAL A 84 19.92 3.98 16.71
N PRO A 85 19.60 3.95 18.02
CA PRO A 85 20.22 3.01 18.94
C PRO A 85 19.94 1.56 18.53
N PRO A 86 20.80 0.61 18.92
CA PRO A 86 20.52 -0.80 18.69
C PRO A 86 19.18 -1.19 19.33
N PRO A 87 18.43 -2.13 18.72
CA PRO A 87 17.14 -2.55 19.25
C PRO A 87 17.27 -3.01 20.71
N SER A 88 16.40 -2.51 21.58
CA SER A 88 16.20 -3.09 22.91
C SER A 88 15.44 -4.41 22.75
N LYS A 89 15.53 -5.30 23.75
CA LYS A 89 14.84 -6.60 23.74
C LYS A 89 13.31 -6.49 23.57
N ASP A 90 12.75 -5.30 23.82
CA ASP A 90 11.31 -5.03 23.80
C ASP A 90 10.85 -4.25 22.55
N ALA A 91 11.76 -3.83 21.67
CA ALA A 91 11.44 -3.07 20.47
C ALA A 91 11.85 -3.84 19.21
N THR A 92 10.86 -4.38 18.50
CA THR A 92 11.04 -5.11 17.23
C THR A 92 11.52 -4.16 16.12
N HIS A 93 12.83 -3.92 16.04
CA HIS A 93 13.48 -3.15 14.98
C HIS A 93 14.74 -3.87 14.51
N HIS A 94 14.64 -4.65 13.44
CA HIS A 94 15.79 -5.38 12.89
C HIS A 94 16.54 -4.56 11.82
N VAL A 95 17.69 -4.03 12.27
CA VAL A 95 19.00 -3.67 11.65
C VAL A 95 19.21 -4.14 10.18
N CYS A 96 19.76 -3.39 9.19
CA CYS A 96 21.12 -2.83 9.09
C CYS A 96 21.35 -1.90 7.85
N ASP A 97 21.65 -0.60 8.04
CA ASP A 97 22.78 0.20 7.51
C ASP A 97 22.71 1.57 8.22
N LYS A 98 23.81 2.30 8.40
CA LYS A 98 24.02 3.42 9.35
C LYS A 98 23.12 4.64 9.16
N ARG A 99 22.20 4.65 8.18
CA ARG A 99 21.16 5.68 7.98
C ARG A 99 19.82 5.11 7.51
N ILE A 100 19.82 3.92 6.89
CA ILE A 100 18.62 3.28 6.33
C ILE A 100 18.20 2.13 7.26
N ARG A 101 16.93 2.13 7.67
CA ARG A 101 16.34 1.09 8.53
C ARG A 101 15.16 0.43 7.85
N THR A 102 15.04 -0.89 8.06
CA THR A 102 13.82 -1.62 7.75
C THR A 102 12.99 -1.79 9.02
N VAL A 103 11.72 -1.36 8.96
CA VAL A 103 10.76 -1.43 10.06
C VAL A 103 9.69 -2.46 9.71
N LYS A 104 9.41 -3.38 10.63
CA LYS A 104 8.30 -4.33 10.53
C LYS A 104 7.11 -3.76 11.31
N LEU A 105 5.96 -3.59 10.65
CA LEU A 105 4.70 -3.13 11.24
C LEU A 105 3.66 -4.26 11.30
#